data_AF-A0AAD6PBU4-F1
#
_entry.id   AF-A0AAD6PBU4-F1
#
_cell.length_a   1.000
_cell.length_b   1.000
_cell.length_c   1.000
_cell.angle_alpha   90.00
_cell.angle_beta   90.00
_cell.angle_gamma   90.00
#
_symmetry.space_group_name_H-M   'P 1'
#
loop_
_entity.id
_entity.type
_entity.pdbx_description
1 polymer ?
#
loop_
_entity_poly.entity_id
_entity_poly.type
_entity_poly.pdbx_seq_one_letter_code
_entity_poly.pdbx_strand_id
1 'polypeptide(L)'
;MAHPLLFLVACLVLIQAGTAHNLESDEEGHVSLLLSSKGVDFAKDVLINKAVSTIIPLQLPDIEKSVKIPLIGKVRMILSNITIFSVNVSSSYVENGNPGLVLVASGATASLSMKWAYSYSTWLIVISDSGDASVQVHIYGTGVHLFTSFFFIPHMYLDLVNMGAS
;
A
#
# COMPACT_ATOMS: atom_id res chain seq x y z
N MET A 1 62.25 -19.21 -7.91
CA MET A 1 60.80 -19.48 -7.77
C MET A 1 60.41 -19.04 -6.37
N ALA A 2 59.72 -17.90 -6.23
CA ALA A 2 59.38 -17.37 -4.90
C ALA A 2 58.40 -18.33 -4.22
N HIS A 3 58.73 -18.77 -3.00
CA HIS A 3 57.89 -19.70 -2.27
C HIS A 3 56.58 -19.01 -1.87
N PRO A 4 55.41 -19.59 -2.20
CA PRO A 4 54.09 -18.98 -1.96
C PRO A 4 53.84 -18.67 -0.48
N LEU A 5 54.51 -19.39 0.42
CA LEU A 5 54.47 -19.16 1.86
C LEU A 5 55.15 -17.84 2.26
N LEU A 6 56.23 -17.45 1.56
CA LEU A 6 56.98 -16.22 1.83
C LEU A 6 56.21 -14.99 1.35
N PHE A 7 55.46 -15.12 0.25
CA PHE A 7 54.53 -14.09 -0.24
C PHE A 7 53.35 -13.90 0.73
N LEU A 8 52.80 -14.99 1.27
CA LEU A 8 51.69 -14.94 2.22
C LEU A 8 52.11 -14.30 3.56
N VAL A 9 53.32 -14.62 4.05
CA VAL A 9 53.90 -13.98 5.24
C VAL A 9 54.17 -12.49 4.99
N ALA A 10 54.69 -12.13 3.81
CA ALA A 10 54.90 -10.72 3.44
C ALA A 10 53.59 -9.92 3.42
N CYS A 11 52.50 -10.49 2.88
CA CYS A 11 51.17 -9.85 2.93
C CYS A 11 50.67 -9.67 4.37
N LEU A 12 50.84 -10.66 5.24
CA LEU A 12 50.43 -10.57 6.65
C LEU A 12 51.21 -9.51 7.44
N VAL A 13 52.48 -9.30 7.12
CA VAL A 13 53.31 -8.24 7.75
C VAL A 13 52.91 -6.86 7.24
N LEU A 14 52.59 -6.72 5.95
CA LEU A 14 52.15 -5.44 5.36
C LEU A 14 50.78 -5.00 5.91
N ILE A 15 49.87 -5.94 6.19
CA ILE A 15 48.56 -5.63 6.78
C ILE A 15 48.71 -5.09 8.22
N GLN A 16 49.65 -5.62 9.00
CA GLN A 16 49.93 -5.15 10.37
C GLN A 16 50.65 -3.80 10.42
N ALA A 17 51.48 -3.50 9.41
CA ALA A 17 52.12 -2.19 9.29
C ALA A 17 51.14 -1.08 8.86
N GLY A 18 50.05 -1.44 8.17
CA GLY A 18 48.98 -0.51 7.77
C GLY A 18 48.00 -0.14 8.87
N THR A 19 47.95 -0.90 9.98
CA THR A 19 47.03 -0.65 11.10
C THR A 19 47.65 0.06 12.29
N ALA A 20 48.98 0.29 12.29
CA ALA A 20 49.70 0.90 13.40
C ALA A 20 49.86 2.43 13.31
N HIS A 21 49.28 3.09 12.29
CA HIS A 21 49.35 4.54 12.16
C HIS A 21 47.92 5.13 12.13
N ASN A 22 47.50 5.67 13.27
CA ASN A 22 46.38 6.60 13.44
C ASN A 22 45.02 6.19 12.82
N LEU A 23 44.28 5.34 13.53
CA LEU A 23 42.81 5.36 13.47
C LEU A 23 42.28 5.74 14.86
N GLU A 24 42.54 6.98 15.25
CA GLU A 24 41.57 7.75 16.00
C GLU A 24 40.63 8.36 14.95
N SER A 25 39.70 7.55 14.43
CA SER A 25 38.55 8.08 13.67
C SER A 25 37.30 7.88 14.50
N ASP A 26 36.86 8.96 15.13
CA ASP A 26 35.54 9.12 15.74
C ASP A 26 34.45 9.26 14.65
N GLU A 27 34.53 8.46 13.59
CA GLU A 27 33.52 8.43 12.53
C GLU A 27 32.66 7.19 12.69
N GLU A 28 31.45 7.40 13.20
CA GLU A 28 30.35 6.45 13.07
C GLU A 28 30.25 6.02 11.60
N GLY A 29 30.47 4.74 11.33
CA GLY A 29 30.43 4.21 9.96
C GLY A 29 29.01 4.32 9.39
N HIS A 30 28.76 5.32 8.57
CA HIS A 30 27.48 5.50 7.90
C HIS A 30 27.48 4.82 6.52
N VAL A 31 26.58 3.85 6.33
CA VAL A 31 26.27 3.31 5.00
C VAL A 31 25.13 4.13 4.41
N SER A 32 25.45 5.02 3.46
CA SER A 32 24.45 5.79 2.71
C SER A 32 24.06 5.08 1.43
N LEU A 33 22.75 4.94 1.18
CA LEU A 33 22.22 4.37 -0.06
C LEU A 33 21.44 5.45 -0.81
N LEU A 34 21.91 5.80 -2.01
CA LEU A 34 21.25 6.80 -2.85
C LEU A 34 20.26 6.12 -3.78
N LEU A 35 18.96 6.43 -3.63
CA LEU A 35 17.93 5.91 -4.51
C LEU A 35 17.72 6.88 -5.68
N SER A 36 17.93 6.38 -6.91
CA SER A 36 17.63 7.15 -8.11
C SER A 36 16.12 7.36 -8.27
N SER A 37 15.72 8.40 -9.01
CA SER A 37 14.30 8.64 -9.37
C SER A 37 13.64 7.41 -10.02
N LYS A 38 14.38 6.69 -10.87
CA LYS A 38 13.92 5.42 -11.47
C LYS A 38 13.66 4.32 -10.43
N GLY A 39 14.48 4.27 -9.38
CA GLY A 39 14.30 3.33 -8.28
C GLY A 39 13.06 3.65 -7.43
N VAL A 40 12.81 4.95 -7.21
CA VAL A 40 11.58 5.43 -6.56
C VAL A 40 10.34 5.10 -7.39
N ASP A 41 10.38 5.34 -8.70
CA ASP A 41 9.29 4.99 -9.61
C ASP A 41 9.02 3.49 -9.66
N PHE A 42 10.07 2.66 -9.67
CA PHE A 42 9.91 1.21 -9.58
C PHE A 42 9.25 0.79 -8.26
N ALA A 43 9.69 1.33 -7.12
CA ALA A 43 9.11 1.02 -5.82
C ALA A 43 7.63 1.42 -5.75
N LYS A 44 7.27 2.58 -6.32
CA LYS A 44 5.88 3.03 -6.49
C LYS A 44 5.06 1.98 -7.25
N ASP A 45 5.52 1.55 -8.42
CA ASP A 45 4.77 0.59 -9.24
C ASP A 45 4.59 -0.75 -8.53
N VAL A 46 5.60 -1.22 -7.80
CA VAL A 46 5.51 -2.43 -6.98
C VAL A 46 4.46 -2.28 -5.87
N LEU A 47 4.45 -1.14 -5.16
CA LEU A 47 3.48 -0.88 -4.09
C LEU A 47 2.04 -0.79 -4.63
N ILE A 48 1.83 -0.13 -5.77
CA ILE A 48 0.51 -0.04 -6.40
C ILE A 48 0.02 -1.43 -6.82
N ASN A 49 0.86 -2.22 -7.50
CA ASN A 49 0.50 -3.57 -7.89
C ASN A 49 0.19 -4.47 -6.68
N LYS A 50 0.96 -4.34 -5.60
CA LYS A 50 0.72 -5.06 -4.36
C LYS A 50 -0.59 -4.63 -3.68
N ALA A 51 -0.88 -3.33 -3.65
CA ALA A 51 -2.12 -2.82 -3.10
C ALA A 51 -3.33 -3.32 -3.91
N VAL A 52 -3.29 -3.21 -5.24
CA VAL A 52 -4.35 -3.69 -6.14
C VAL A 52 -4.59 -5.19 -5.95
N SER A 53 -3.54 -6.00 -5.90
CA SER A 53 -3.67 -7.46 -5.69
C SER A 53 -4.19 -7.85 -4.29
N THR A 54 -4.03 -6.99 -3.28
CA THR A 54 -4.58 -7.22 -1.94
C THR A 54 -6.06 -6.83 -1.86
N ILE A 55 -6.50 -5.90 -2.70
CA ILE A 55 -7.89 -5.42 -2.76
C ILE A 55 -8.77 -6.31 -3.64
N ILE A 56 -8.21 -7.16 -4.51
CA ILE A 56 -9.01 -7.94 -5.48
C ILE A 56 -8.83 -9.46 -5.27
N PRO A 57 -9.93 -10.23 -5.11
CA PRO A 57 -11.29 -9.77 -4.83
C PRO A 57 -11.47 -9.42 -3.34
N LEU A 58 -12.02 -8.25 -3.03
CA LEU A 58 -12.41 -7.88 -1.66
C LEU A 58 -13.92 -7.98 -1.52
N GLN A 59 -14.37 -8.81 -0.58
CA GLN A 59 -15.76 -8.86 -0.16
C GLN A 59 -16.01 -7.82 0.93
N LEU A 60 -17.00 -6.97 0.71
CA LEU A 60 -17.45 -5.97 1.66
C LEU A 60 -18.63 -6.53 2.48
N PRO A 61 -18.79 -6.09 3.73
CA PRO A 61 -19.91 -6.54 4.56
C PRO A 61 -21.25 -6.11 3.96
N ASP A 62 -22.28 -6.93 4.19
CA ASP A 62 -23.64 -6.64 3.77
C ASP A 62 -24.16 -5.34 4.43
N ILE A 63 -24.93 -4.56 3.67
CA ILE A 63 -25.50 -3.29 4.10
C ILE A 63 -27.01 -3.44 4.15
N GLU A 64 -27.58 -3.26 5.33
CA GLU A 64 -29.03 -3.22 5.51
C GLU A 64 -29.49 -1.84 5.97
N LYS A 65 -30.53 -1.31 5.31
CA LYS A 65 -31.19 -0.07 5.71
C LYS A 65 -32.70 -0.21 5.62
N SER A 66 -33.38 0.37 6.61
CA SER A 66 -34.83 0.53 6.58
C SER A 66 -35.16 2.01 6.49
N VAL A 67 -35.90 2.42 5.46
CA VAL A 67 -36.30 3.81 5.23
C VAL A 67 -37.82 3.92 5.29
N LYS A 68 -38.33 4.96 5.95
CA LYS A 68 -39.76 5.27 5.96
C LYS A 68 -40.05 6.29 4.86
N ILE A 69 -40.75 5.88 3.82
CA ILE A 69 -41.15 6.73 2.71
C ILE A 69 -42.59 7.21 2.98
N PRO A 70 -42.87 8.54 2.93
CA PRO A 70 -44.24 9.05 3.04
C PRO A 70 -45.16 8.39 1.99
N LEU A 71 -46.42 8.15 2.35
CA LEU A 71 -47.45 7.46 1.52
C LEU A 71 -47.24 5.96 1.28
N ILE A 72 -46.00 5.49 1.20
CA ILE A 72 -45.68 4.09 0.97
C ILE A 72 -45.54 3.38 2.32
N GLY A 73 -44.62 3.79 3.20
CA GLY A 73 -44.44 3.16 4.51
C GLY A 73 -42.99 2.72 4.72
N LYS A 74 -42.75 1.68 5.52
CA LYS A 74 -41.39 1.20 5.81
C LYS A 74 -40.92 0.27 4.70
N VAL A 75 -39.82 0.63 4.05
CA VAL A 75 -39.13 -0.18 3.04
C VAL A 75 -37.81 -0.66 3.63
N ARG A 76 -37.58 -1.98 3.58
CA ARG A 76 -36.30 -2.61 3.93
C ARG A 76 -35.50 -2.79 2.65
N MET A 77 -34.26 -2.34 2.64
CA MET A 77 -33.31 -2.47 1.53
C MET A 77 -32.07 -3.19 2.02
N ILE A 78 -31.58 -4.13 1.21
CA ILE A 78 -30.41 -4.94 1.51
C ILE A 78 -29.49 -4.91 0.29
N LEU A 79 -28.22 -4.62 0.53
CA LEU A 79 -27.14 -4.88 -0.40
C LEU A 79 -26.28 -6.00 0.19
N SER A 80 -26.04 -7.04 -0.58
CA SER A 80 -25.33 -8.24 -0.13
C SER A 80 -24.35 -8.73 -1.18
N ASN A 81 -23.39 -9.56 -0.76
CA ASN A 81 -22.39 -10.14 -1.66
C ASN A 81 -21.65 -9.05 -2.48
N ILE A 82 -21.34 -7.94 -1.81
CA ILE A 82 -20.69 -6.79 -2.42
C ILE A 82 -19.22 -7.16 -2.63
N THR A 83 -18.76 -7.23 -3.88
CA THR A 83 -17.41 -7.63 -4.25
C THR A 83 -16.75 -6.57 -5.11
N ILE A 84 -15.58 -6.09 -4.71
CA ILE A 84 -14.68 -5.32 -5.58
C ILE A 84 -13.91 -6.33 -6.42
N PHE A 85 -14.13 -6.33 -7.74
CA PHE A 85 -13.52 -7.30 -8.64
C PHE A 85 -12.50 -6.67 -9.60
N SER A 86 -12.43 -5.34 -9.66
CA SER A 86 -11.42 -4.64 -10.44
C SER A 86 -11.11 -3.28 -9.82
N VAL A 87 -9.83 -2.91 -9.84
CA VAL A 87 -9.32 -1.59 -9.46
C VAL A 87 -8.28 -1.19 -10.50
N ASN A 88 -8.41 0.01 -11.04
CA ASN A 88 -7.45 0.59 -11.98
C ASN A 88 -7.01 1.96 -11.46
N VAL A 89 -5.73 2.32 -11.64
CA VAL A 89 -5.19 3.63 -11.28
C VAL A 89 -4.62 4.25 -12.56
N SER A 90 -5.22 5.35 -13.02
CA SER A 90 -4.84 5.97 -14.30
C SER A 90 -3.49 6.70 -14.24
N SER A 91 -3.18 7.33 -13.11
CA SER A 91 -1.92 8.07 -12.93
C SER A 91 -1.43 7.97 -11.51
N SER A 92 -0.11 7.86 -11.35
CA SER A 92 0.55 7.93 -10.06
C SER A 92 1.91 8.61 -10.18
N TYR A 93 2.22 9.45 -9.22
CA TYR A 93 3.51 10.13 -9.13
C TYR A 93 3.92 10.27 -7.68
N VAL A 94 5.21 10.54 -7.51
CA VAL A 94 5.83 10.69 -6.21
C VAL A 94 6.37 12.11 -6.09
N GLU A 95 6.03 12.78 -4.99
CA GLU A 95 6.55 14.09 -4.66
C GLU A 95 7.38 14.03 -3.38
N ASN A 96 8.38 14.91 -3.29
CA ASN A 96 9.09 15.15 -2.03
C ASN A 96 8.19 15.98 -1.13
N GLY A 97 7.62 15.36 -0.11
CA GLY A 97 6.92 16.03 0.97
C GLY A 97 7.88 16.41 2.11
N ASN A 98 7.47 17.33 2.97
CA ASN A 98 8.18 17.59 4.21
C ASN A 98 7.40 16.97 5.38
N PRO A 99 7.92 15.97 6.13
CA PRO A 99 9.20 15.27 6.02
C PRO A 99 9.03 13.86 5.39
N GLY A 100 9.26 13.69 4.09
CA GLY A 100 9.27 12.36 3.47
C GLY A 100 8.83 12.32 2.01
N LEU A 101 8.30 11.16 1.61
CA LEU A 101 7.88 10.90 0.24
C LEU A 101 6.35 10.83 0.20
N VAL A 102 5.70 11.52 -0.74
CA VAL A 102 4.25 11.45 -0.90
C VAL A 102 3.95 10.70 -2.18
N LEU A 103 3.19 9.61 -2.06
CA LEU A 103 2.66 8.88 -3.20
C LEU A 103 1.28 9.44 -3.53
N VAL A 104 1.14 10.05 -4.70
CA VAL A 104 -0.13 10.56 -5.20
C VAL A 104 -0.67 9.63 -6.26
N ALA A 105 -1.91 9.18 -6.07
CA ALA A 105 -2.66 8.41 -7.06
C ALA A 105 -3.89 9.22 -7.50
N SER A 106 -4.13 9.29 -8.81
CA SER A 106 -5.26 10.01 -9.38
C SER A 106 -5.91 9.24 -10.52
N GLY A 107 -7.22 9.44 -10.66
CA GLY A 107 -8.05 8.77 -11.67
C GLY A 107 -8.18 7.27 -11.38
N ALA A 108 -8.39 6.90 -10.12
CA ALA A 108 -8.63 5.50 -9.78
C ALA A 108 -10.08 5.13 -10.08
N THR A 109 -10.30 3.94 -10.64
CA THR A 109 -11.65 3.38 -10.84
C THR A 109 -11.75 2.05 -10.13
N ALA A 110 -12.92 1.77 -9.57
CA ALA A 110 -13.22 0.48 -8.93
C ALA A 110 -14.51 -0.07 -9.50
N SER A 111 -14.51 -1.34 -9.91
CA SER A 111 -15.70 -2.04 -10.35
C SER A 111 -16.19 -2.96 -9.24
N LEU A 112 -17.48 -2.81 -8.90
CA LEU A 112 -18.14 -3.53 -7.82
C LEU A 112 -19.33 -4.30 -8.37
N SER A 113 -19.51 -5.54 -7.91
CA SER A 113 -20.71 -6.33 -8.13
C SER A 113 -21.41 -6.57 -6.80
N MET A 114 -22.73 -6.56 -6.78
CA MET A 114 -23.52 -6.78 -5.58
C MET A 114 -24.90 -7.35 -5.91
N LYS A 115 -25.54 -7.94 -4.92
CA LYS A 115 -26.96 -8.28 -4.95
C LYS A 115 -27.75 -7.24 -4.18
N TRP A 116 -28.85 -6.79 -4.76
CA TRP A 116 -29.80 -5.90 -4.09
C TRP A 116 -31.13 -6.61 -3.87
N ALA A 117 -31.79 -6.26 -2.78
CA ALA A 117 -33.17 -6.65 -2.53
C ALA A 117 -33.89 -5.53 -1.79
N TYR A 118 -35.17 -5.35 -2.10
CA TYR A 118 -36.04 -4.54 -1.26
C TYR A 118 -37.31 -5.30 -0.91
N SER A 119 -37.86 -4.97 0.25
CA SER A 119 -39.13 -5.49 0.73
C SER A 119 -39.93 -4.37 1.34
N TYR A 120 -41.19 -4.34 0.98
CA TYR A 120 -42.20 -3.43 1.47
C TYR A 120 -43.42 -4.23 1.89
N SER A 121 -43.91 -3.96 3.10
CA SER A 121 -45.07 -4.65 3.65
C SER A 121 -46.01 -3.65 4.29
N THR A 122 -47.28 -3.77 3.92
CA THR A 122 -48.43 -3.15 4.61
C THR A 122 -49.35 -4.24 5.13
N TRP A 123 -50.38 -3.81 5.85
CA TRP A 123 -51.47 -4.67 6.31
C TRP A 123 -52.25 -5.38 5.17
N LEU A 124 -52.15 -4.91 3.93
CA LEU A 124 -52.87 -5.50 2.77
C LEU A 124 -51.95 -6.16 1.73
N ILE A 125 -50.74 -5.64 1.52
CA ILE A 125 -49.89 -6.03 0.39
C ILE A 125 -48.44 -6.13 0.83
N VAL A 126 -47.77 -7.20 0.38
CA VAL A 126 -46.32 -7.38 0.44
C VAL A 126 -45.77 -7.30 -0.99
N ILE A 127 -44.82 -6.41 -1.20
CA ILE A 127 -44.09 -6.25 -2.47
C ILE A 127 -42.61 -6.42 -2.16
N SER A 128 -41.95 -7.28 -2.92
CA SER A 128 -40.51 -7.49 -2.81
C SER A 128 -39.94 -7.74 -4.19
N ASP A 129 -38.71 -7.31 -4.37
CA ASP A 129 -37.94 -7.55 -5.57
C ASP A 129 -36.45 -7.68 -5.22
N SER A 130 -35.69 -8.30 -6.10
CA SER A 130 -34.26 -8.54 -5.92
C SER A 130 -33.56 -8.77 -7.26
N GLY A 131 -32.27 -8.46 -7.30
CA GLY A 131 -31.46 -8.74 -8.46
C GLY A 131 -29.98 -8.50 -8.23
N ASP A 132 -29.21 -8.59 -9.30
CA ASP A 132 -27.79 -8.31 -9.31
C ASP A 132 -27.54 -6.90 -9.88
N ALA A 133 -26.49 -6.25 -9.41
CA ALA A 133 -26.03 -4.95 -9.89
C ALA A 133 -24.51 -4.96 -10.08
N SER A 134 -24.06 -4.19 -11.06
CA SER A 134 -22.64 -3.91 -11.30
C SER A 134 -22.47 -2.40 -11.44
N VAL A 135 -21.53 -1.83 -10.71
CA VAL A 135 -21.29 -0.39 -10.63
C VAL A 135 -19.81 -0.13 -10.80
N GLN A 136 -19.46 0.89 -11.58
CA GLN A 136 -18.11 1.42 -11.65
C GLN A 136 -18.06 2.77 -10.93
N VAL A 137 -17.18 2.87 -9.93
CA VAL A 137 -16.97 4.08 -9.14
C VAL A 137 -15.69 4.75 -9.61
N HIS A 138 -15.76 6.07 -9.80
CA HIS A 138 -14.61 6.92 -10.12
C HIS A 138 -14.15 7.63 -8.85
N ILE A 139 -12.87 7.51 -8.53
CA ILE A 139 -12.22 8.15 -7.39
C ILE A 139 -11.36 9.29 -7.91
N TYR A 140 -11.77 10.50 -7.58
CA TYR A 140 -11.06 11.72 -7.94
C TYR A 140 -10.05 12.07 -6.84
N GLY A 141 -8.78 11.73 -7.09
CA GLY A 141 -7.59 12.22 -6.38
C GLY A 141 -7.52 11.99 -4.87
N THR A 142 -6.69 11.04 -4.43
CA THR A 142 -6.34 10.85 -3.01
C THR A 142 -4.83 10.62 -2.87
N GLY A 143 -4.16 11.43 -2.05
CA GLY A 143 -2.72 11.28 -1.75
C GLY A 143 -2.48 10.46 -0.49
N VAL A 144 -1.41 9.66 -0.49
CA VAL A 144 -0.94 8.90 0.69
C VAL A 144 0.45 9.39 1.09
N HIS A 145 0.61 9.82 2.35
CA HIS A 145 1.88 10.24 2.90
C HIS A 145 2.69 9.04 3.40
N LEU A 146 3.92 8.87 2.89
CA LEU A 146 4.88 7.89 3.41
C LEU A 146 5.92 8.62 4.26
N PHE A 147 5.85 8.41 5.57
CA PHE A 147 6.87 8.91 6.49
C PHE A 147 8.12 8.04 6.38
N THR A 148 9.20 8.57 5.82
CA THR A 148 10.50 7.90 5.82
C THR A 148 11.21 8.19 7.14
N SER A 149 10.93 7.42 8.20
CA SER A 149 11.82 7.37 9.37
C SER A 149 12.82 6.24 9.20
N PHE A 150 14.08 6.58 8.93
CA PHE A 150 15.17 5.61 8.97
C PHE A 150 15.52 5.31 10.43
N PHE A 151 14.88 4.31 11.04
CA PHE A 151 15.42 3.68 12.23
C PHE A 151 16.40 2.58 11.80
N PHE A 152 17.68 2.79 12.06
CA PHE A 152 18.75 1.83 11.79
C PHE A 152 18.65 0.68 12.82
N ILE A 153 17.78 -0.31 12.54
CA ILE A 153 17.74 -1.56 13.30
C ILE A 153 18.64 -2.58 12.57
N PRO A 154 19.57 -3.29 13.24
CA PRO A 154 20.56 -4.15 12.56
C PRO A 154 19.98 -5.41 11.89
N HIS A 155 18.67 -5.61 11.92
CA HIS A 155 18.03 -6.72 11.24
C HIS A 155 16.80 -6.24 10.47
N MET A 156 16.96 -6.29 9.16
CA MET A 156 15.99 -6.02 8.10
C MET A 156 14.63 -6.67 8.37
N TYR A 157 13.64 -5.87 8.77
CA TYR A 157 12.22 -6.16 8.58
C TYR A 157 11.53 -4.88 8.13
N LEU A 158 11.02 -4.88 6.89
CA LEU A 158 10.29 -3.76 6.32
C LEU A 158 8.88 -3.78 6.91
N ASP A 159 8.71 -3.21 8.10
CA ASP A 159 7.39 -3.03 8.70
C ASP A 159 6.74 -1.75 8.12
N LEU A 160 5.78 -1.96 7.21
CA LEU A 160 4.86 -0.93 6.72
C LEU A 160 3.92 -0.54 7.88
N VAL A 161 4.36 0.38 8.72
CA VAL A 161 3.61 0.88 9.88
C VAL A 161 2.67 2.02 9.47
N ASN A 162 1.37 1.72 9.66
CA ASN A 162 0.24 2.59 9.97
C ASN A 162 -0.46 3.37 8.84
N MET A 163 -1.46 2.71 8.24
CA MET A 163 -2.63 3.37 7.67
C MET A 163 -3.46 3.98 8.82
N GLY A 164 -3.22 5.25 9.14
CA GLY A 164 -4.06 6.06 10.01
C GLY A 164 -5.00 6.94 9.18
N ALA A 165 -6.26 6.53 9.08
CA ALA A 165 -7.33 7.38 8.58
C ALA A 165 -7.58 8.54 9.57
N SER A 166 -7.74 9.75 9.04
CA SER A 166 -8.53 10.82 9.66
C SER A 166 -9.32 11.55 8.60
#